data_AF-A0A1E5GX09-F1
#
_entry.id   AF-A0A1E5GX09-F1
#
_cell.length_a   1.000
_cell.length_b   1.000
_cell.length_c   1.000
_cell.angle_alpha   90.00
_cell.angle_beta   90.00
_cell.angle_gamma   90.00
#
_symmetry.space_group_name_H-M   'P 1'
#
loop_
_entity.id
_entity.type
_entity.pdbx_description
1 polymer ?
#
loop_
_entity_poly.entity_id
_entity_poly.type
_entity_poly.pdbx_seq_one_letter_code
_entity_poly.pdbx_strand_id
1 'polypeptide(L)'
;MKKRNIYLILLLIVIVSIGTLTVYNSKNNTSKVQSEENSTSDSKKKESSLKFPLDKNKPPFKDLKKEWDSMDFDRYFLMGAQQAWEAWPYAGKVWQGADYTNYGYGLANETYTWIAYPDKTIEKIYTKDLPDDIRTQIEVPVLFMDETYNGKAFAATVEKENYFDQPYQDTQFESLPKSTVHFAISTHELFHGFQGSWALKKNEYANVMDSDFLEKTNKSAANKEARKIRANLMNSLRKAILLPEKEKEYLDEAKYWHTKYKTEQSEDADFVRGTDLYEGSARYFDDAMSVRSVLGVDASKDEIFKAYQKMVKLDFTEEKDLSGPDESYELGGFTGMLLEKHNDNLDWQKRVEKGELLLDVLLEDYEAKLPEE
;
A
#
# COMPACT_ATOMS: atom_id res chain seq x y z
N MET A 1 25.77 8.46 -4.64
CA MET A 1 24.99 8.01 -3.46
C MET A 1 24.03 6.94 -3.93
N LYS A 2 24.14 5.71 -3.44
CA LYS A 2 23.22 4.62 -3.80
C LYS A 2 21.90 4.87 -3.08
N LYS A 3 20.87 5.31 -3.80
CA LYS A 3 19.51 5.49 -3.29
C LYS A 3 18.90 4.10 -3.08
N ARG A 4 18.43 3.82 -1.87
CA ARG A 4 17.71 2.58 -1.53
C ARG A 4 16.25 2.76 -1.96
N ASN A 5 15.78 1.94 -2.90
CA ASN A 5 14.35 1.80 -3.20
C ASN A 5 13.67 1.21 -1.94
N ILE A 6 12.78 1.98 -1.31
CA ILE A 6 11.97 1.50 -0.18
C ILE A 6 11.07 0.33 -0.65
N TYR A 7 10.57 0.40 -1.88
CA TYR A 7 9.77 -0.66 -2.51
C TYR A 7 10.54 -1.98 -2.76
N LEU A 8 11.87 -1.93 -2.95
CA LEU A 8 12.69 -3.13 -3.15
C LEU A 8 12.81 -3.98 -1.88
N ILE A 9 12.52 -3.39 -0.72
CA ILE A 9 12.46 -4.09 0.56
C ILE A 9 11.02 -4.60 0.82
N LEU A 10 9.98 -3.88 0.35
CA LEU A 10 8.58 -4.26 0.54
C LEU A 10 8.18 -5.54 -0.22
N LEU A 11 8.68 -5.74 -1.45
CA LEU A 11 8.45 -6.97 -2.23
C LEU A 11 8.93 -8.26 -1.51
N LEU A 12 9.93 -8.14 -0.62
CA LEU A 12 10.45 -9.26 0.18
C LEU A 12 9.56 -9.60 1.39
N ILE A 13 8.66 -8.70 1.82
CA ILE A 13 7.95 -8.75 3.10
C ILE A 13 6.53 -9.29 2.97
N VAL A 14 5.80 -8.91 1.90
CA VAL A 14 4.40 -9.33 1.64
C VAL A 14 4.22 -10.86 1.69
N ILE A 15 5.28 -11.63 1.43
CA ILE A 15 5.23 -13.09 1.33
C ILE A 15 5.34 -13.82 2.68
N VAL A 16 5.89 -13.19 3.73
CA VAL A 16 5.91 -13.81 5.07
C VAL A 16 4.51 -13.83 5.69
N SER A 17 3.71 -12.78 5.44
CA SER A 17 2.37 -12.61 6.01
C SER A 17 1.33 -13.54 5.38
N ILE A 18 1.39 -13.76 4.06
CA ILE A 18 0.43 -14.64 3.36
C ILE A 18 0.73 -16.13 3.64
N GLY A 19 2.00 -16.49 3.86
CA GLY A 19 2.41 -17.87 4.15
C GLY A 19 1.95 -18.40 5.53
N THR A 20 1.81 -17.53 6.53
CA THR A 20 1.40 -17.90 7.90
C THR A 20 -0.12 -17.99 8.08
N LEU A 21 -0.92 -17.46 7.16
CA LEU A 21 -2.40 -17.45 7.20
C LEU A 21 -3.07 -18.82 7.03
N THR A 22 -2.31 -19.92 6.88
CA THR A 22 -2.88 -21.25 6.55
C THR A 22 -3.02 -22.24 7.72
N VAL A 23 -2.74 -21.88 8.98
CA VAL A 23 -2.97 -22.81 10.11
C VAL A 23 -3.51 -22.11 11.36
N TYR A 24 -4.80 -21.75 11.37
CA TYR A 24 -5.59 -21.82 12.61
C TYR A 24 -7.09 -21.92 12.33
N ASN A 25 -7.50 -22.99 11.65
CA ASN A 25 -8.91 -23.39 11.61
C ASN A 25 -9.12 -24.48 12.67
N SER A 26 -9.21 -24.09 13.94
CA SER A 26 -9.49 -25.01 15.05
C SER A 26 -10.96 -25.01 15.39
N LYS A 27 -11.61 -26.07 14.92
CA LYS A 27 -12.97 -26.52 15.23
C LYS A 27 -13.30 -26.44 16.72
N ASN A 28 -14.54 -26.02 16.98
CA ASN A 28 -15.32 -26.36 18.16
C ASN A 28 -15.11 -27.82 18.57
N ASN A 29 -14.60 -28.05 19.78
CA ASN A 29 -14.81 -29.31 20.47
C ASN A 29 -15.08 -29.06 21.95
N THR A 30 -16.32 -29.36 22.33
CA THR A 30 -16.81 -29.41 23.69
C THR A 30 -16.19 -30.62 24.39
N SER A 31 -15.45 -30.40 25.47
CA SER A 31 -15.35 -31.39 26.55
C SER A 31 -15.12 -30.69 27.88
N LYS A 32 -15.97 -31.10 28.84
CA LYS A 32 -15.94 -30.72 30.27
C LYS A 32 -14.80 -31.47 30.99
N VAL A 33 -14.56 -30.98 32.22
CA VAL A 33 -13.88 -31.64 33.37
C VAL A 33 -12.37 -31.35 33.38
N GLN A 34 -11.70 -30.82 34.42
CA GLN A 34 -11.98 -30.69 35.86
C GLN A 34 -11.20 -29.51 36.46
N SER A 35 -11.69 -29.05 37.60
CA SER A 35 -11.12 -28.08 38.54
C SER A 35 -9.70 -28.38 39.03
N GLU A 36 -8.88 -27.34 39.16
CA GLU A 36 -8.00 -27.15 40.33
C GLU A 36 -7.69 -25.67 40.53
N GLU A 37 -7.77 -25.24 41.79
CA GLU A 37 -7.68 -23.88 42.28
C GLU A 37 -6.23 -23.37 42.40
N ASN A 38 -6.13 -22.04 42.50
CA ASN A 38 -5.03 -21.25 43.05
C ASN A 38 -3.78 -21.02 42.20
N SER A 39 -3.71 -19.86 41.57
CA SER A 39 -2.94 -18.75 42.16
C SER A 39 -3.26 -17.43 41.45
N THR A 40 -3.87 -16.51 42.18
CA THR A 40 -3.88 -15.08 41.88
C THR A 40 -2.45 -14.57 41.85
N SER A 41 -1.87 -14.41 40.67
CA SER A 41 -0.74 -13.52 40.47
C SER A 41 -1.25 -12.25 39.82
N ASP A 42 -1.34 -11.19 40.63
CA ASP A 42 -1.51 -9.81 40.19
C ASP A 42 -0.51 -9.51 39.04
N SER A 43 -1.00 -9.51 37.80
CA SER A 43 -0.30 -8.87 36.70
C SER A 43 -0.36 -7.38 36.96
N LYS A 44 0.68 -6.84 37.60
CA LYS A 44 0.94 -5.40 37.65
C LYS A 44 0.87 -4.87 36.22
N LYS A 45 -0.22 -4.18 35.90
CA LYS A 45 -0.40 -3.40 34.68
C LYS A 45 0.72 -2.36 34.69
N LYS A 46 1.79 -2.61 33.94
CA LYS A 46 2.87 -1.65 33.74
C LYS A 46 2.25 -0.50 32.94
N GLU A 47 1.91 0.60 33.60
CA GLU A 47 1.56 1.86 32.93
C GLU A 47 2.82 2.39 32.22
N SER A 48 3.14 1.85 31.04
CA SER A 48 4.26 2.28 30.19
C SER A 48 3.86 3.37 29.19
N SER A 49 2.61 3.85 29.23
CA SER A 49 2.11 4.88 28.31
C SER A 49 2.63 6.27 28.70
N LEU A 50 3.43 6.84 27.80
CA LEU A 50 3.94 8.21 27.85
C LEU A 50 2.88 9.20 27.38
N LYS A 51 2.89 10.39 27.96
CA LYS A 51 1.97 11.46 27.56
C LYS A 51 2.29 11.92 26.13
N PHE A 52 1.30 11.85 25.24
CA PHE A 52 1.38 12.46 23.92
C PHE A 52 1.17 13.99 24.02
N PRO A 53 2.06 14.83 23.46
CA PRO A 53 2.07 16.26 23.77
C PRO A 53 1.15 17.14 22.91
N LEU A 54 0.69 16.63 21.75
CA LEU A 54 -0.04 17.43 20.76
C LEU A 54 -1.57 17.33 20.90
N ASP A 55 -2.27 18.38 20.45
CA ASP A 55 -3.73 18.40 20.35
C ASP A 55 -4.18 17.62 19.11
N LYS A 56 -4.74 16.44 19.32
CA LYS A 56 -5.17 15.54 18.25
C LYS A 56 -6.23 16.11 17.30
N ASN A 57 -6.90 17.20 17.68
CA ASN A 57 -7.94 17.85 16.86
C ASN A 57 -7.40 19.00 16.00
N LYS A 58 -6.08 19.26 16.02
CA LYS A 58 -5.44 20.30 15.21
C LYS A 58 -4.40 19.68 14.28
N PRO A 59 -4.33 20.11 13.02
CA PRO A 59 -3.27 19.67 12.13
C PRO A 59 -1.89 20.03 12.70
N PRO A 60 -0.94 19.07 12.80
CA PRO A 60 0.39 19.32 13.36
C PRO A 60 1.32 20.11 12.41
N PHE A 61 0.96 20.20 11.13
CA PHE A 61 1.61 21.01 10.11
C PHE A 61 0.64 21.30 8.95
N LYS A 62 1.03 22.21 8.04
CA LYS A 62 0.25 22.55 6.83
C LYS A 62 0.91 22.08 5.55
N ASP A 63 2.23 21.99 5.54
CA ASP A 63 3.01 21.59 4.38
C ASP A 63 4.29 20.87 4.83
N LEU A 64 4.32 19.55 4.67
CA LEU A 64 5.40 18.68 5.14
C LEU A 64 6.77 19.11 4.58
N LYS A 65 6.83 19.46 3.29
CA LYS A 65 8.08 19.86 2.63
C LYS A 65 8.61 21.18 3.15
N LYS A 66 7.73 22.17 3.35
CA LYS A 66 8.13 23.48 3.87
C LYS A 66 8.52 23.46 5.35
N GLU A 67 7.97 22.52 6.11
CA GLU A 67 8.17 22.43 7.56
C GLU A 67 9.15 21.32 7.97
N TRP A 68 9.76 20.63 7.00
CA TRP A 68 10.61 19.44 7.20
C TRP A 68 11.74 19.66 8.20
N ASP A 69 12.48 20.76 8.10
CA ASP A 69 13.62 21.09 8.98
C ASP A 69 13.21 21.30 10.45
N SER A 70 11.91 21.45 10.72
CA SER A 70 11.34 21.59 12.06
C SER A 70 10.44 20.42 12.46
N MET A 71 10.43 19.36 11.65
CA MET A 71 9.57 18.21 11.84
C MET A 71 10.11 17.28 12.92
N ASP A 72 9.20 16.62 13.61
CA ASP A 72 9.52 15.56 14.57
C ASP A 72 8.53 14.41 14.42
N PHE A 73 8.83 13.30 15.07
CA PHE A 73 7.98 12.10 15.03
C PHE A 73 6.58 12.33 15.61
N ASP A 74 6.41 13.17 16.64
CA ASP A 74 5.08 13.41 17.23
C ASP A 74 4.17 14.14 16.21
N ARG A 75 4.69 15.16 15.52
CA ARG A 75 3.99 15.92 14.49
C ARG A 75 3.71 15.06 13.26
N TYR A 76 4.71 14.29 12.81
CA TYR A 76 4.58 13.43 11.64
C TYR A 76 3.58 12.30 11.87
N PHE A 77 3.68 11.60 13.00
CA PHE A 77 2.71 10.58 13.43
C PHE A 77 1.30 11.14 13.51
N LEU A 78 1.11 12.30 14.15
CA LEU A 78 -0.24 12.85 14.33
C LEU A 78 -0.91 13.16 12.99
N MET A 79 -0.17 13.58 11.96
CA MET A 79 -0.77 13.77 10.63
C MET A 79 -1.25 12.45 10.05
N GLY A 80 -0.40 11.41 10.05
CA GLY A 80 -0.80 10.09 9.57
C GLY A 80 -1.98 9.50 10.35
N ALA A 81 -2.03 9.71 11.66
CA ALA A 81 -3.16 9.31 12.50
C ALA A 81 -4.46 10.04 12.14
N GLN A 82 -4.39 11.35 11.87
CA GLN A 82 -5.55 12.12 11.40
C GLN A 82 -6.04 11.61 10.05
N GLN A 83 -5.13 11.34 9.11
CA GLN A 83 -5.46 10.74 7.81
C GLN A 83 -6.15 9.37 7.98
N ALA A 84 -5.65 8.52 8.87
CA ALA A 84 -6.27 7.23 9.18
C ALA A 84 -7.68 7.39 9.74
N TRP A 85 -7.88 8.23 10.75
CA TRP A 85 -9.22 8.47 11.32
C TRP A 85 -10.23 9.04 10.33
N GLU A 86 -9.77 9.80 9.34
CA GLU A 86 -10.61 10.43 8.34
C GLU A 86 -10.93 9.52 7.15
N ALA A 87 -9.97 8.70 6.70
CA ALA A 87 -10.10 7.91 5.47
C ALA A 87 -10.41 6.44 5.72
N TRP A 88 -9.78 5.76 6.69
CA TRP A 88 -9.91 4.32 6.89
C TRP A 88 -11.34 3.82 7.13
N PRO A 89 -12.22 4.54 7.87
CA PRO A 89 -13.62 4.14 7.99
C PRO A 89 -14.40 4.08 6.67
N TYR A 90 -13.83 4.63 5.60
CA TYR A 90 -14.42 4.71 4.28
C TYR A 90 -13.62 3.92 3.23
N ALA A 91 -12.72 3.03 3.65
CA ALA A 91 -11.99 2.11 2.76
C ALA A 91 -12.93 1.40 1.77
N GLY A 92 -14.12 0.99 2.23
CA GLY A 92 -15.18 0.38 1.44
C GLY A 92 -15.72 1.23 0.27
N LYS A 93 -15.51 2.56 0.28
CA LYS A 93 -15.85 3.45 -0.84
C LYS A 93 -14.78 3.43 -1.95
N VAL A 94 -13.55 3.06 -1.63
CA VAL A 94 -12.46 2.90 -2.61
C VAL A 94 -12.47 1.49 -3.14
N TRP A 95 -12.55 0.47 -2.27
CA TRP A 95 -12.66 -0.93 -2.66
C TRP A 95 -13.78 -1.64 -1.90
N GLN A 96 -14.74 -2.22 -2.62
CA GLN A 96 -15.90 -2.87 -2.04
C GLN A 96 -15.46 -4.02 -1.13
N GLY A 97 -15.84 -3.93 0.15
CA GLY A 97 -15.53 -4.96 1.15
C GLY A 97 -14.27 -4.69 1.98
N ALA A 98 -13.44 -3.71 1.61
CA ALA A 98 -12.34 -3.27 2.47
C ALA A 98 -12.90 -2.56 3.72
N ASP A 99 -12.46 -2.97 4.91
CA ASP A 99 -12.89 -2.40 6.20
C ASP A 99 -11.71 -2.23 7.14
N TYR A 100 -11.28 -0.98 7.34
CA TYR A 100 -10.17 -0.63 8.23
C TYR A 100 -10.64 -0.01 9.54
N THR A 101 -11.95 -0.06 9.86
CA THR A 101 -12.54 0.61 11.03
C THR A 101 -11.99 0.12 12.37
N ASN A 102 -11.41 -1.08 12.41
CA ASN A 102 -10.89 -1.70 13.63
C ASN A 102 -9.35 -1.62 13.76
N TYR A 103 -8.66 -1.05 12.77
CA TYR A 103 -7.19 -0.99 12.77
C TYR A 103 -6.69 0.31 13.38
N GLY A 104 -5.65 0.22 14.20
CA GLY A 104 -4.84 1.34 14.64
C GLY A 104 -3.78 1.73 13.59
N TYR A 105 -3.42 3.01 13.57
CA TYR A 105 -2.29 3.52 12.80
C TYR A 105 -1.06 3.63 13.70
N GLY A 106 0.06 3.09 13.28
CA GLY A 106 1.30 3.05 14.05
C GLY A 106 2.50 3.67 13.32
N LEU A 107 3.39 4.27 14.11
CA LEU A 107 4.72 4.67 13.68
C LEU A 107 5.70 4.24 14.76
N ALA A 108 6.86 3.71 14.40
CA ALA A 108 7.89 3.32 15.35
C ALA A 108 9.26 3.85 14.93
N ASN A 109 10.11 4.06 15.93
CA ASN A 109 11.55 4.17 15.78
C ASN A 109 12.26 3.37 16.88
N GLU A 110 13.59 3.48 16.97
CA GLU A 110 14.39 2.72 17.92
C GLU A 110 14.02 3.01 19.39
N THR A 111 13.51 4.20 19.71
CA THR A 111 13.15 4.59 21.08
C THR A 111 11.65 4.50 21.37
N TYR A 112 10.79 4.96 20.47
CA TYR A 112 9.36 5.13 20.72
C TYR A 112 8.51 4.46 19.65
N THR A 113 7.35 3.96 20.09
CA THR A 113 6.25 3.55 19.22
C THR A 113 5.02 4.37 19.56
N TRP A 114 4.38 4.90 18.52
CA TRP A 114 3.14 5.63 18.57
C TRP A 114 2.05 4.79 17.95
N ILE A 115 0.89 4.72 18.61
CA ILE A 115 -0.29 3.99 18.11
C ILE A 115 -1.52 4.89 18.28
N ALA A 116 -2.24 5.12 17.19
CA ALA A 116 -3.51 5.84 17.16
C ALA A 116 -4.63 4.85 16.87
N TYR A 117 -5.59 4.73 17.79
CA TYR A 117 -6.71 3.79 17.64
C TYR A 117 -7.94 4.46 17.01
N PRO A 118 -8.91 3.68 16.50
CA PRO A 118 -10.13 4.21 15.88
C PRO A 118 -10.96 5.15 16.78
N ASP A 119 -10.92 4.95 18.10
CA ASP A 119 -11.56 5.80 19.11
C ASP A 119 -10.82 7.15 19.34
N LYS A 120 -9.82 7.44 18.51
CA LYS A 120 -8.92 8.60 18.58
C LYS A 120 -8.08 8.66 19.86
N THR A 121 -7.93 7.55 20.58
CA THR A 121 -6.92 7.47 21.64
C THR A 121 -5.53 7.30 21.01
N ILE A 122 -4.52 7.90 21.64
CA ILE A 122 -3.12 7.78 21.23
C ILE A 122 -2.35 7.18 22.40
N GLU A 123 -1.57 6.15 22.11
CA GLU A 123 -0.55 5.62 23.01
C GLU A 123 0.83 5.94 22.45
N LYS A 124 1.71 6.47 23.31
CA LYS A 124 3.14 6.59 23.03
C LYS A 124 3.85 5.73 24.05
N ILE A 125 4.66 4.78 23.62
CA ILE A 125 5.37 3.85 24.50
C ILE A 125 6.83 3.77 24.08
N TYR A 126 7.68 3.28 24.96
CA TYR A 126 9.04 2.92 24.54
C TYR A 126 8.97 1.66 23.66
N THR A 127 9.66 1.65 22.52
CA THR A 127 9.69 0.50 21.59
C THR A 127 10.20 -0.76 22.29
N LYS A 128 11.17 -0.63 23.20
CA LYS A 128 11.69 -1.74 24.02
C LYS A 128 10.66 -2.37 24.96
N ASP A 129 9.55 -1.67 25.25
CA ASP A 129 8.50 -2.14 26.15
C ASP A 129 7.36 -2.85 25.39
N LEU A 130 7.44 -2.92 24.05
CA LEU A 130 6.56 -3.76 23.26
C LEU A 130 6.83 -5.25 23.50
N PRO A 131 5.80 -6.10 23.40
CA PRO A 131 5.95 -7.56 23.37
C PRO A 131 7.01 -8.01 22.35
N ASP A 132 7.78 -9.05 22.67
CA ASP A 132 8.93 -9.48 21.85
C ASP A 132 8.53 -9.97 20.45
N ASP A 133 7.38 -10.65 20.36
CA ASP A 133 6.73 -11.06 19.10
C ASP A 133 6.43 -9.86 18.20
N ILE A 134 5.99 -8.75 18.78
CA ILE A 134 5.77 -7.48 18.06
C ILE A 134 7.10 -6.78 17.74
N ARG A 135 7.98 -6.66 18.74
CA ARG A 135 9.23 -5.88 18.66
C ARG A 135 10.21 -6.46 17.64
N THR A 136 10.28 -7.78 17.51
CA THR A 136 11.15 -8.44 16.51
C THR A 136 10.65 -8.25 15.08
N GLN A 137 9.37 -7.97 14.88
CA GLN A 137 8.81 -7.64 13.58
C GLN A 137 9.08 -6.17 13.20
N ILE A 138 9.27 -5.26 14.16
CA ILE A 138 9.60 -3.83 13.93
C ILE A 138 10.97 -3.64 13.25
N GLU A 139 11.83 -4.66 13.26
CA GLU A 139 13.08 -4.60 12.49
C GLU A 139 12.86 -4.72 10.97
N VAL A 140 11.62 -4.98 10.55
CA VAL A 140 11.11 -5.00 9.17
C VAL A 140 10.35 -3.68 8.92
N PRO A 141 10.59 -2.96 7.81
CA PRO A 141 10.07 -1.59 7.60
C PRO A 141 8.54 -1.45 7.56
N VAL A 142 7.79 -2.56 7.49
CA VAL A 142 6.34 -2.61 7.53
C VAL A 142 5.86 -3.79 8.37
N LEU A 143 4.85 -3.54 9.19
CA LEU A 143 4.21 -4.54 10.05
C LEU A 143 2.78 -4.88 9.62
N PHE A 144 2.50 -6.18 9.60
CA PHE A 144 1.16 -6.75 9.68
C PHE A 144 0.98 -7.31 11.08
N MET A 145 0.01 -6.80 11.84
CA MET A 145 -0.33 -7.38 13.13
C MET A 145 -1.81 -7.79 13.17
N ASP A 146 -2.04 -9.06 12.85
CA ASP A 146 -3.18 -9.80 13.42
C ASP A 146 -2.96 -10.03 14.93
N GLU A 147 -1.71 -9.90 15.41
CA GLU A 147 -1.38 -9.89 16.83
C GLU A 147 -1.83 -8.57 17.47
N THR A 148 -2.91 -8.67 18.22
CA THR A 148 -3.49 -7.52 18.88
C THR A 148 -2.60 -7.01 20.01
N TYR A 149 -1.95 -5.85 19.87
CA TYR A 149 -1.42 -5.15 21.04
C TYR A 149 -2.61 -4.64 21.86
N ASN A 150 -2.72 -5.08 23.12
CA ASN A 150 -3.86 -4.79 23.99
C ASN A 150 -5.24 -5.17 23.39
N GLY A 151 -5.33 -6.22 22.57
CA GLY A 151 -6.61 -6.62 21.97
C GLY A 151 -7.05 -5.77 20.77
N LYS A 152 -6.17 -4.89 20.25
CA LYS A 152 -6.42 -4.06 19.06
C LYS A 152 -5.37 -4.33 17.97
N ALA A 153 -5.82 -4.57 16.74
CA ALA A 153 -4.94 -4.71 15.57
C ALA A 153 -4.44 -3.32 15.14
N PHE A 154 -3.23 -3.24 14.58
CA PHE A 154 -2.70 -2.00 14.03
C PHE A 154 -1.68 -2.28 12.91
N ALA A 155 -1.58 -1.35 11.97
CA ALA A 155 -0.52 -1.34 10.96
C ALA A 155 0.50 -0.27 11.35
N ALA A 156 1.78 -0.63 11.34
CA ALA A 156 2.84 0.30 11.69
C ALA A 156 3.98 0.28 10.69
N THR A 157 4.61 1.44 10.59
CA THR A 157 5.80 1.70 9.77
C THR A 157 6.94 2.09 10.69
N VAL A 158 8.17 1.83 10.25
CA VAL A 158 9.36 1.97 11.10
C VAL A 158 10.40 2.84 10.43
N GLU A 159 10.89 3.83 11.16
CA GLU A 159 11.95 4.74 10.70
C GLU A 159 13.06 4.86 11.74
N LYS A 160 14.20 5.37 11.28
CA LYS A 160 15.34 5.67 12.16
C LYS A 160 15.12 6.97 12.93
N GLU A 161 15.68 7.07 14.14
CA GLU A 161 15.62 8.28 14.95
C GLU A 161 16.09 9.55 14.23
N ASN A 162 17.07 9.41 13.33
CA ASN A 162 17.63 10.52 12.55
C ASN A 162 16.87 10.80 11.24
N TYR A 163 15.63 10.33 11.09
CA TYR A 163 14.84 10.47 9.88
C TYR A 163 14.69 11.92 9.42
N PHE A 164 14.33 12.82 10.34
CA PHE A 164 14.15 14.25 10.06
C PHE A 164 15.47 15.06 10.03
N ASP A 165 16.60 14.43 10.38
CA ASP A 165 17.92 15.06 10.20
C ASP A 165 18.38 14.97 8.73
N GLN A 166 17.75 14.10 7.94
CA GLN A 166 18.02 14.00 6.51
C GLN A 166 17.25 15.08 5.76
N PRO A 167 17.70 15.51 4.56
CA PRO A 167 16.89 16.38 3.70
C PRO A 167 15.53 15.76 3.38
N TYR A 168 14.57 16.58 2.95
CA TYR A 168 13.27 16.10 2.49
C TYR A 168 13.44 14.91 1.52
N GLN A 169 12.90 13.76 1.91
CA GLN A 169 13.08 12.53 1.17
C GLN A 169 12.27 12.57 -0.12
N ASP A 170 12.85 12.05 -1.20
CA ASP A 170 12.21 12.00 -2.52
C ASP A 170 11.11 10.92 -2.61
N THR A 171 10.84 10.22 -1.51
CA THR A 171 9.74 9.27 -1.32
C THR A 171 8.51 9.91 -0.67
N GLN A 172 8.61 11.14 -0.16
CA GLN A 172 7.46 11.86 0.38
C GLN A 172 6.68 12.54 -0.76
N PHE A 173 5.36 12.64 -0.60
CA PHE A 173 4.50 13.31 -1.58
C PHE A 173 4.85 14.79 -1.73
N GLU A 174 5.12 15.24 -2.96
CA GLU A 174 5.11 16.65 -3.32
C GLU A 174 3.69 17.10 -3.70
N SER A 175 2.89 16.20 -4.27
CA SER A 175 1.51 16.53 -4.67
C SER A 175 0.54 16.69 -3.48
N LEU A 176 0.77 15.96 -2.38
CA LEU A 176 -0.07 15.91 -1.19
C LEU A 176 0.67 16.42 0.06
N PRO A 177 0.87 17.75 0.22
CA PRO A 177 1.71 18.31 1.29
C PRO A 177 1.15 18.15 2.71
N LYS A 178 -0.10 17.68 2.84
CA LYS A 178 -0.76 17.33 4.11
C LYS A 178 -0.88 15.82 4.31
N SER A 179 -0.17 15.04 3.50
CA SER A 179 -0.11 13.60 3.61
C SER A 179 1.28 13.17 4.10
N THR A 180 1.33 11.97 4.67
CA THR A 180 2.56 11.26 5.00
C THR A 180 2.65 10.01 4.13
N VAL A 181 3.85 9.69 3.62
CA VAL A 181 4.05 8.41 2.91
C VAL A 181 3.77 7.20 3.82
N HIS A 182 3.89 7.36 5.13
CA HIS A 182 3.64 6.29 6.10
C HIS A 182 2.15 5.92 6.22
N PHE A 183 1.25 6.90 6.05
CA PHE A 183 -0.17 6.63 5.88
C PHE A 183 -0.42 5.79 4.62
N ALA A 184 0.20 6.15 3.49
CA ALA A 184 0.06 5.42 2.23
C ALA A 184 0.58 3.97 2.38
N ILE A 185 1.81 3.79 2.89
CA ILE A 185 2.40 2.48 3.13
C ILE A 185 1.53 1.64 4.08
N SER A 186 1.10 2.18 5.21
CA SER A 186 0.25 1.41 6.14
C SER A 186 -1.08 0.99 5.50
N THR A 187 -1.64 1.84 4.63
CA THR A 187 -2.88 1.58 3.90
C THR A 187 -2.69 0.53 2.81
N HIS A 188 -1.57 0.60 2.08
CA HIS A 188 -1.14 -0.36 1.06
C HIS A 188 -1.05 -1.76 1.67
N GLU A 189 -0.38 -1.84 2.80
CA GLU A 189 -0.03 -3.12 3.41
C GLU A 189 -1.27 -3.76 4.01
N LEU A 190 -2.12 -3.01 4.71
CA LEU A 190 -3.44 -3.50 5.14
C LEU A 190 -4.28 -4.05 3.97
N PHE A 191 -4.08 -3.54 2.75
CA PHE A 191 -4.82 -3.99 1.58
C PHE A 191 -4.42 -5.41 1.17
N HIS A 192 -3.17 -5.81 1.37
CA HIS A 192 -2.76 -7.20 1.18
C HIS A 192 -3.51 -8.18 2.11
N GLY A 193 -3.87 -7.74 3.32
CA GLY A 193 -4.73 -8.53 4.22
C GLY A 193 -6.12 -8.79 3.62
N PHE A 194 -6.72 -7.78 2.98
CA PHE A 194 -7.97 -7.92 2.25
C PHE A 194 -7.82 -8.84 1.02
N GLN A 195 -6.68 -8.72 0.32
CA GLN A 195 -6.35 -9.53 -0.85
C GLN A 195 -6.07 -11.02 -0.56
N GLY A 196 -5.88 -11.41 0.71
CA GLY A 196 -5.56 -12.80 1.08
C GLY A 196 -6.60 -13.84 0.67
N SER A 197 -7.82 -13.41 0.31
CA SER A 197 -8.90 -14.27 -0.18
C SER A 197 -9.03 -14.34 -1.71
N TRP A 198 -8.25 -13.53 -2.44
CA TRP A 198 -8.38 -13.39 -3.89
C TRP A 198 -7.91 -14.65 -4.62
N ALA A 199 -8.56 -14.95 -5.74
CA ALA A 199 -8.28 -16.15 -6.50
C ALA A 199 -7.01 -16.00 -7.35
N LEU A 200 -5.87 -16.37 -6.78
CA LEU A 200 -4.77 -16.92 -7.56
C LEU A 200 -4.67 -18.42 -7.32
N LYS A 201 -4.27 -19.19 -8.34
CA LYS A 201 -3.88 -20.57 -8.10
C LYS A 201 -2.71 -20.55 -7.11
N LYS A 202 -2.74 -21.45 -6.13
CA LYS A 202 -1.83 -21.60 -4.98
C LYS A 202 -0.31 -21.63 -5.29
N ASN A 203 0.08 -21.49 -6.55
CA ASN A 203 1.44 -21.57 -7.08
C ASN A 203 1.87 -20.32 -7.88
N GLU A 204 1.06 -19.24 -7.94
CA GLU A 204 1.36 -18.03 -8.74
C GLU A 204 1.98 -16.88 -7.94
N TYR A 205 1.98 -16.95 -6.59
CA TYR A 205 2.85 -16.14 -5.74
C TYR A 205 4.02 -17.02 -5.29
N ALA A 206 5.12 -16.94 -6.04
CA ALA A 206 6.31 -17.71 -5.73
C ALA A 206 6.96 -17.19 -4.45
N ASN A 207 7.41 -18.12 -3.60
CA ASN A 207 8.09 -17.78 -2.35
C ASN A 207 9.43 -17.09 -2.69
N VAL A 208 9.65 -15.85 -2.23
CA VAL A 208 10.90 -15.09 -2.53
C VAL A 208 12.16 -15.75 -1.99
N MET A 209 12.00 -16.63 -0.98
CA MET A 209 13.11 -17.40 -0.42
C MET A 209 13.46 -18.64 -1.28
N ASP A 210 12.71 -18.90 -2.34
CA ASP A 210 13.07 -19.88 -3.36
C ASP A 210 14.21 -19.31 -4.22
N SER A 211 15.32 -20.05 -4.34
CA SER A 211 16.42 -19.66 -5.22
C SER A 211 15.96 -19.45 -6.66
N ASP A 212 14.95 -20.22 -7.09
CA ASP A 212 14.36 -20.11 -8.42
C ASP A 212 13.61 -18.79 -8.60
N PHE A 213 13.05 -18.21 -7.53
CA PHE A 213 12.38 -16.91 -7.59
C PHE A 213 13.37 -15.77 -7.76
N LEU A 214 14.49 -15.79 -7.03
CA LEU A 214 15.52 -14.76 -7.16
C LEU A 214 16.14 -14.80 -8.56
N GLU A 215 16.39 -15.99 -9.11
CA GLU A 215 16.86 -16.14 -10.48
C GLU A 215 15.84 -15.59 -11.48
N LYS A 216 14.56 -15.95 -11.36
CA LYS A 216 13.49 -15.43 -12.23
C LYS A 216 13.34 -13.92 -12.14
N THR A 217 13.41 -13.35 -10.93
CA THR A 217 13.40 -11.90 -10.71
C THR A 217 14.56 -11.23 -11.45
N ASN A 218 15.78 -11.77 -11.32
CA ASN A 218 16.95 -11.23 -12.03
C ASN A 218 16.82 -11.38 -13.55
N LYS A 219 16.29 -12.52 -14.03
CA LYS A 219 16.03 -12.76 -15.46
C LYS A 219 15.02 -11.75 -16.01
N SER A 220 13.92 -11.54 -15.29
CA SER A 220 12.90 -10.54 -15.62
C SER A 220 13.51 -9.15 -15.67
N ALA A 221 14.19 -8.71 -14.61
CA ALA A 221 14.85 -7.41 -14.57
C ALA A 221 15.88 -7.21 -15.71
N ALA A 222 16.57 -8.27 -16.13
CA ALA A 222 17.52 -8.23 -17.24
C ALA A 222 16.88 -8.23 -18.64
N ASN A 223 15.57 -8.53 -18.76
CA ASN A 223 14.86 -8.55 -20.04
C ASN A 223 14.55 -7.13 -20.55
N LYS A 224 15.54 -6.52 -21.21
CA LYS A 224 15.47 -5.13 -21.69
C LYS A 224 14.28 -4.84 -22.60
N GLU A 225 13.87 -5.79 -23.44
CA GLU A 225 12.77 -5.53 -24.38
C GLU A 225 11.42 -5.59 -23.68
N ALA A 226 11.23 -6.49 -22.71
CA ALA A 226 10.05 -6.48 -21.83
C ALA A 226 9.93 -5.16 -21.06
N ARG A 227 11.02 -4.70 -20.41
CA ARG A 227 11.04 -3.43 -19.66
C ARG A 227 10.74 -2.22 -20.55
N LYS A 228 11.28 -2.20 -21.78
CA LYS A 228 10.99 -1.15 -22.77
C LYS A 228 9.51 -1.14 -23.20
N ILE A 229 8.91 -2.31 -23.43
CA ILE A 229 7.49 -2.41 -23.76
C ILE A 229 6.64 -1.92 -22.58
N ARG A 230 6.94 -2.34 -21.35
CA ARG A 230 6.23 -1.90 -20.14
C ARG A 230 6.40 -0.41 -19.86
N ALA A 231 7.58 0.15 -20.13
CA ALA A 231 7.81 1.59 -20.05
C ALA A 231 6.92 2.38 -21.03
N ASN A 232 6.77 1.90 -22.27
CA ASN A 232 5.88 2.54 -23.24
C ASN A 232 4.41 2.42 -22.82
N LEU A 233 3.99 1.24 -22.37
CA LEU A 233 2.66 1.01 -21.82
C LEU A 233 2.35 1.99 -20.67
N MET A 234 3.24 2.08 -19.69
CA MET A 234 3.10 2.99 -18.54
C MET A 234 3.07 4.46 -18.98
N ASN A 235 3.92 4.86 -19.92
CA ASN A 235 3.92 6.22 -20.46
C ASN A 235 2.60 6.55 -21.18
N SER A 236 2.03 5.60 -21.93
CA SER A 236 0.72 5.78 -22.56
C SER A 236 -0.39 5.95 -21.51
N LEU A 237 -0.44 5.12 -20.46
CA LEU A 237 -1.39 5.30 -19.35
C LEU A 237 -1.21 6.65 -18.64
N ARG A 238 0.04 7.04 -18.36
CA ARG A 238 0.38 8.33 -17.78
C ARG A 238 -0.13 9.50 -18.64
N LYS A 239 0.07 9.44 -19.95
CA LYS A 239 -0.44 10.46 -20.87
C LYS A 239 -1.96 10.48 -20.91
N ALA A 240 -2.63 9.32 -20.84
CA ALA A 240 -4.09 9.26 -20.74
C ALA A 240 -4.62 10.01 -19.50
N ILE A 241 -3.89 9.95 -18.38
CA ILE A 241 -4.22 10.72 -17.17
C ILE A 241 -3.94 12.22 -17.34
N LEU A 242 -2.75 12.57 -17.83
CA LEU A 242 -2.28 13.96 -17.88
C LEU A 242 -2.88 14.79 -19.02
N LEU A 243 -3.34 14.15 -20.10
CA LEU A 243 -3.88 14.75 -21.32
C LEU A 243 -5.27 14.17 -21.62
N PRO A 244 -6.29 14.48 -20.79
CA PRO A 244 -7.62 13.86 -20.88
C PRO A 244 -8.32 14.09 -22.22
N GLU A 245 -7.98 15.17 -22.94
CA GLU A 245 -8.49 15.46 -24.28
C GLU A 245 -7.99 14.47 -25.36
N LYS A 246 -6.90 13.76 -25.07
CA LYS A 246 -6.29 12.72 -25.92
C LYS A 246 -6.32 11.33 -25.26
N GLU A 247 -7.08 11.17 -24.18
CA GLU A 247 -7.15 9.93 -23.41
C GLU A 247 -7.40 8.70 -24.30
N LYS A 248 -8.34 8.81 -25.25
CA LYS A 248 -8.65 7.74 -26.21
C LYS A 248 -7.41 7.28 -27.00
N GLU A 249 -6.68 8.23 -27.59
CA GLU A 249 -5.46 7.97 -28.37
C GLU A 249 -4.43 7.21 -27.52
N TYR A 250 -4.27 7.62 -26.26
CA TYR A 250 -3.30 7.00 -25.37
C TYR A 250 -3.74 5.66 -24.79
N LEU A 251 -5.04 5.42 -24.62
CA LEU A 251 -5.56 4.09 -24.27
C LEU A 251 -5.43 3.10 -25.45
N ASP A 252 -5.58 3.57 -26.70
CA ASP A 252 -5.30 2.77 -27.89
C ASP A 252 -3.81 2.37 -27.96
N GLU A 253 -2.89 3.31 -27.68
CA GLU A 253 -1.47 3.00 -27.56
C GLU A 253 -1.17 2.00 -26.42
N ALA A 254 -1.78 2.19 -25.24
CA ALA A 254 -1.62 1.27 -24.12
C ALA A 254 -2.09 -0.14 -24.50
N LYS A 255 -3.21 -0.27 -25.21
CA LYS A 255 -3.73 -1.56 -25.72
C LYS A 255 -2.76 -2.23 -26.68
N TYR A 256 -2.14 -1.47 -27.58
CA TYR A 256 -1.09 -1.97 -28.46
C TYR A 256 0.09 -2.53 -27.65
N TRP A 257 0.65 -1.75 -26.73
CA TRP A 257 1.82 -2.17 -25.94
C TRP A 257 1.52 -3.36 -25.02
N HIS A 258 0.33 -3.41 -24.42
CA HIS A 258 -0.12 -4.54 -23.60
C HIS A 258 -0.27 -5.82 -24.42
N THR A 259 -0.88 -5.72 -25.61
CA THR A 259 -1.00 -6.85 -26.53
C THR A 259 0.38 -7.35 -26.97
N LYS A 260 1.28 -6.43 -27.33
CA LYS A 260 2.67 -6.74 -27.68
C LYS A 260 3.40 -7.42 -26.52
N TYR A 261 3.24 -6.94 -25.29
CA TYR A 261 3.84 -7.54 -24.10
C TYR A 261 3.39 -8.99 -23.88
N LYS A 262 2.07 -9.22 -23.88
CA LYS A 262 1.49 -10.56 -23.66
C LYS A 262 1.86 -11.57 -24.75
N THR A 263 2.10 -11.10 -25.98
CA THR A 263 2.39 -11.96 -27.13
C THR A 263 3.87 -12.22 -27.33
N GLU A 264 4.71 -11.18 -27.22
CA GLU A 264 6.15 -11.27 -27.51
C GLU A 264 6.99 -11.55 -26.26
N GLN A 265 6.46 -11.27 -25.05
CA GLN A 265 7.16 -11.41 -23.76
C GLN A 265 6.35 -12.23 -22.75
N SER A 266 5.63 -13.26 -23.22
CA SER A 266 4.69 -14.04 -22.42
C SER A 266 5.29 -14.66 -21.15
N GLU A 267 6.53 -15.16 -21.20
CA GLU A 267 7.19 -15.73 -20.01
C GLU A 267 7.39 -14.67 -18.91
N ASP A 268 7.75 -13.44 -19.29
CA ASP A 268 7.90 -12.33 -18.34
C ASP A 268 6.52 -11.87 -17.85
N ALA A 269 5.53 -11.80 -18.75
CA ALA A 269 4.15 -11.44 -18.42
C ALA A 269 3.50 -12.41 -17.42
N ASP A 270 3.73 -13.72 -17.59
CA ASP A 270 3.27 -14.75 -16.66
C ASP A 270 4.00 -14.66 -15.32
N PHE A 271 5.30 -14.33 -15.33
CA PHE A 271 6.10 -14.18 -14.11
C PHE A 271 5.64 -12.99 -13.26
N VAL A 272 5.41 -11.81 -13.86
CA VAL A 272 5.02 -10.60 -13.11
C VAL A 272 3.53 -10.52 -12.82
N ARG A 273 2.71 -11.43 -13.37
CA ARG A 273 1.24 -11.41 -13.23
C ARG A 273 0.78 -11.29 -11.78
N GLY A 274 1.41 -12.03 -10.86
CA GLY A 274 1.09 -11.95 -9.45
C GLY A 274 1.33 -10.54 -8.88
N THR A 275 2.50 -9.97 -9.16
CA THR A 275 2.87 -8.62 -8.73
C THR A 275 1.97 -7.55 -9.36
N ASP A 276 1.66 -7.65 -10.66
CA ASP A 276 0.71 -6.77 -11.35
C ASP A 276 -0.69 -6.82 -10.69
N LEU A 277 -1.11 -7.99 -10.20
CA LEU A 277 -2.39 -8.13 -9.50
C LEU A 277 -2.36 -7.51 -8.11
N TYR A 278 -1.45 -7.96 -7.24
CA TYR A 278 -1.50 -7.61 -5.81
C TYR A 278 -0.87 -6.24 -5.53
N GLU A 279 0.38 -6.01 -5.92
CA GLU A 279 1.07 -4.73 -5.71
C GLU A 279 0.42 -3.63 -6.54
N GLY A 280 0.04 -3.94 -7.78
CA GLY A 280 -0.61 -2.97 -8.65
C GLY A 280 -1.96 -2.49 -8.11
N SER A 281 -2.81 -3.38 -7.60
CA SER A 281 -4.08 -2.97 -7.01
C SER A 281 -3.94 -2.35 -5.62
N ALA A 282 -2.95 -2.78 -4.83
CA ALA A 282 -2.60 -2.13 -3.57
C ALA A 282 -2.09 -0.71 -3.78
N ARG A 283 -1.30 -0.47 -4.84
CA ARG A 283 -0.84 0.87 -5.20
C ARG A 283 -1.98 1.80 -5.56
N TYR A 284 -2.92 1.36 -6.41
CA TYR A 284 -4.12 2.14 -6.68
C TYR A 284 -4.88 2.46 -5.38
N PHE A 285 -5.05 1.47 -4.51
CA PHE A 285 -5.80 1.64 -3.28
C PHE A 285 -5.15 2.67 -2.34
N ASP A 286 -3.83 2.61 -2.14
CA ASP A 286 -3.12 3.59 -1.31
C ASP A 286 -3.15 5.01 -1.88
N ASP A 287 -3.05 5.17 -3.20
CA ASP A 287 -3.10 6.47 -3.88
C ASP A 287 -4.51 7.07 -3.71
N ALA A 288 -5.54 6.26 -3.93
CA ALA A 288 -6.94 6.66 -3.79
C ALA A 288 -7.32 7.05 -2.35
N MET A 289 -6.80 6.32 -1.36
CA MET A 289 -6.97 6.63 0.05
C MET A 289 -6.17 7.87 0.47
N SER A 290 -4.95 8.04 -0.05
CA SER A 290 -4.10 9.21 0.20
C SER A 290 -4.75 10.49 -0.30
N VAL A 291 -5.29 10.49 -1.51
CA VAL A 291 -6.07 11.63 -2.04
C VAL A 291 -7.26 11.96 -1.15
N ARG A 292 -8.06 10.96 -0.78
CA ARG A 292 -9.27 11.15 0.05
C ARG A 292 -8.96 11.58 1.47
N SER A 293 -7.81 11.19 2.02
CA SER A 293 -7.37 11.67 3.33
C SER A 293 -7.06 13.17 3.35
N VAL A 294 -6.77 13.78 2.19
CA VAL A 294 -6.45 15.20 2.08
C VAL A 294 -7.65 16.02 1.61
N LEU A 295 -8.43 15.49 0.65
CA LEU A 295 -9.58 16.20 0.07
C LEU A 295 -10.89 15.95 0.81
N GLY A 296 -10.96 14.88 1.61
CA GLY A 296 -12.19 14.35 2.19
C GLY A 296 -12.79 13.23 1.33
N VAL A 297 -13.43 12.27 2.01
CA VAL A 297 -13.98 11.05 1.40
C VAL A 297 -15.18 11.28 0.47
N ASP A 298 -15.77 12.47 0.52
CA ASP A 298 -16.90 12.89 -0.32
C ASP A 298 -16.48 13.91 -1.39
N ALA A 299 -15.16 14.09 -1.61
CA ALA A 299 -14.65 14.89 -2.70
C ALA A 299 -15.21 14.42 -4.05
N SER A 300 -15.48 15.37 -4.96
CA SER A 300 -16.04 15.03 -6.26
C SER A 300 -15.04 14.23 -7.12
N LYS A 301 -15.55 13.44 -8.08
CA LYS A 301 -14.72 12.72 -9.05
C LYS A 301 -13.71 13.63 -9.76
N ASP A 302 -14.12 14.84 -10.12
CA ASP A 302 -13.24 15.82 -10.77
C ASP A 302 -12.12 16.32 -9.85
N GLU A 303 -12.39 16.52 -8.57
CA GLU A 303 -11.38 16.92 -7.58
C GLU A 303 -10.39 15.79 -7.32
N ILE A 304 -10.88 14.56 -7.17
CA ILE A 304 -10.07 13.35 -7.01
C ILE A 304 -9.16 13.17 -8.23
N PHE A 305 -9.72 13.23 -9.45
CA PHE A 305 -8.94 13.04 -10.67
C PHE A 305 -7.90 14.15 -10.87
N LYS A 306 -8.20 15.40 -10.51
CA LYS A 306 -7.19 16.48 -10.50
C LYS A 306 -6.07 16.21 -9.50
N ALA A 307 -6.35 15.60 -8.35
CA ALA A 307 -5.31 15.20 -7.40
C ALA A 307 -4.46 14.07 -7.96
N TYR A 308 -5.05 13.06 -8.60
CA TYR A 308 -4.31 12.02 -9.32
C TYR A 308 -3.39 12.62 -10.41
N GLN A 309 -3.90 13.54 -11.23
CA GLN A 309 -3.07 14.24 -12.22
C GLN A 309 -1.88 14.96 -11.57
N LYS A 310 -2.07 15.54 -10.38
CA LYS A 310 -1.00 16.20 -9.64
C LYS A 310 0.02 15.19 -9.10
N MET A 311 -0.43 14.05 -8.55
CA MET A 311 0.44 12.95 -8.11
C MET A 311 1.29 12.43 -9.27
N VAL A 312 0.66 12.05 -10.39
CA VAL A 312 1.36 11.55 -11.59
C VAL A 312 2.32 12.57 -12.19
N LYS A 313 2.07 13.87 -11.99
CA LYS A 313 2.95 14.94 -12.49
C LYS A 313 4.15 15.21 -11.59
N LEU A 314 3.99 15.13 -10.27
CA LEU A 314 4.99 15.60 -9.30
C LEU A 314 5.74 14.48 -8.59
N ASP A 315 5.08 13.34 -8.36
CA ASP A 315 5.60 12.26 -7.51
C ASP A 315 6.12 11.07 -8.31
N PHE A 316 5.69 10.90 -9.57
CA PHE A 316 6.22 9.88 -10.48
C PHE A 316 7.50 10.35 -11.20
N THR A 317 8.51 9.49 -11.30
CA THR A 317 9.75 9.75 -12.05
C THR A 317 10.20 8.55 -12.87
N GLU A 318 10.24 8.70 -14.20
CA GLU A 318 10.60 7.63 -15.15
C GLU A 318 11.92 6.91 -14.83
N GLU A 319 12.93 7.62 -14.31
CA GLU A 319 14.24 7.03 -13.97
C GLU A 319 14.22 6.10 -12.75
N LYS A 320 13.27 6.27 -11.82
CA LYS A 320 13.19 5.48 -10.58
C LYS A 320 12.22 4.32 -10.69
N ASP A 321 11.16 4.49 -11.47
CA ASP A 321 9.99 3.61 -11.44
C ASP A 321 10.02 2.53 -12.54
N LEU A 322 11.13 2.44 -13.29
CA LEU A 322 11.36 1.51 -14.41
C LEU A 322 12.37 0.38 -14.08
N SER A 323 12.43 -0.08 -12.84
CA SER A 323 13.36 -1.14 -12.40
C SER A 323 12.69 -2.49 -12.13
N GLY A 324 12.39 -3.26 -13.19
CA GLY A 324 11.98 -4.67 -13.03
C GLY A 324 10.52 -4.82 -12.57
N PRO A 325 10.20 -5.74 -11.64
CA PRO A 325 8.82 -5.97 -11.19
C PRO A 325 8.20 -4.75 -10.48
N ASP A 326 9.00 -3.74 -10.09
CA ASP A 326 8.54 -2.49 -9.47
C ASP A 326 7.60 -1.68 -10.40
N GLU A 327 7.69 -1.88 -11.72
CA GLU A 327 6.79 -1.27 -12.71
C GLU A 327 5.29 -1.59 -12.44
N SER A 328 5.03 -2.70 -11.74
CA SER A 328 3.68 -3.16 -11.39
C SER A 328 2.93 -2.14 -10.52
N TYR A 329 3.63 -1.44 -9.62
CA TYR A 329 3.03 -0.42 -8.75
C TYR A 329 2.42 0.70 -9.60
N GLU A 330 3.22 1.34 -10.45
CA GLU A 330 2.76 2.49 -11.24
C GLU A 330 1.77 2.08 -12.33
N LEU A 331 1.95 0.91 -12.96
CA LEU A 331 0.97 0.37 -13.90
C LEU A 331 -0.39 0.16 -13.22
N GLY A 332 -0.40 -0.45 -12.03
CA GLY A 332 -1.63 -0.65 -11.26
C GLY A 332 -2.25 0.67 -10.78
N GLY A 333 -1.44 1.59 -10.25
CA GLY A 333 -1.86 2.92 -9.84
C GLY A 333 -2.54 3.68 -10.97
N PHE A 334 -1.87 3.83 -12.13
CA PHE A 334 -2.43 4.56 -13.27
C PHE A 334 -3.69 3.90 -13.82
N THR A 335 -3.68 2.58 -13.91
CA THR A 335 -4.83 1.82 -14.41
C THR A 335 -6.04 1.96 -13.48
N GLY A 336 -5.84 1.84 -12.17
CA GLY A 336 -6.90 2.00 -11.19
C GLY A 336 -7.49 3.42 -11.18
N MET A 337 -6.65 4.46 -11.31
CA MET A 337 -7.11 5.84 -11.45
C MET A 337 -8.01 6.04 -12.69
N LEU A 338 -7.65 5.43 -13.82
CA LEU A 338 -8.45 5.48 -15.06
C LEU A 338 -9.74 4.65 -14.96
N LEU A 339 -9.68 3.47 -14.35
CA LEU A 339 -10.88 2.66 -14.07
C LEU A 339 -11.87 3.40 -13.18
N GLU A 340 -11.40 4.03 -12.11
CA GLU A 340 -12.25 4.84 -11.22
C GLU A 340 -12.89 6.03 -11.95
N LYS A 341 -12.14 6.67 -12.85
CA LYS A 341 -12.66 7.75 -13.68
C LYS A 341 -13.78 7.27 -14.60
N HIS A 342 -13.59 6.13 -15.25
CA HIS A 342 -14.52 5.61 -16.27
C HIS A 342 -15.75 4.91 -15.70
N ASN A 343 -15.67 4.42 -14.46
CA ASN A 343 -16.74 3.61 -13.88
C ASN A 343 -17.45 4.35 -12.74
N ASP A 344 -18.76 4.40 -12.82
CA ASP A 344 -19.61 4.92 -11.73
C ASP A 344 -19.88 3.88 -10.64
N ASN A 345 -19.57 2.60 -10.90
CA ASN A 345 -19.68 1.51 -9.95
C ASN A 345 -18.32 0.80 -9.76
N LEU A 346 -18.29 -0.10 -8.79
CA LEU A 346 -17.11 -0.86 -8.40
C LEU A 346 -17.12 -2.30 -8.95
N ASP A 347 -17.93 -2.62 -9.96
CA ASP A 347 -18.10 -4.02 -10.40
C ASP A 347 -16.82 -4.61 -11.01
N TRP A 348 -15.94 -3.78 -11.55
CA TRP A 348 -14.62 -4.18 -12.03
C TRP A 348 -13.75 -4.81 -10.93
N GLN A 349 -13.94 -4.42 -9.66
CA GLN A 349 -13.18 -4.95 -8.52
C GLN A 349 -13.40 -6.45 -8.34
N LYS A 350 -14.63 -6.93 -8.55
CA LYS A 350 -14.96 -8.36 -8.48
C LYS A 350 -14.26 -9.19 -9.56
N ARG A 351 -13.90 -8.59 -10.70
CA ARG A 351 -13.10 -9.25 -11.74
C ARG A 351 -11.65 -9.38 -11.26
N VAL A 352 -11.12 -8.31 -10.67
CA VAL A 352 -9.76 -8.29 -10.12
C VAL A 352 -9.60 -9.26 -8.95
N GLU A 353 -10.57 -9.32 -8.04
CA GLU A 353 -10.62 -10.30 -6.94
C GLU A 353 -10.61 -11.76 -7.42
N LYS A 354 -11.08 -12.01 -8.65
CA LYS A 354 -11.06 -13.33 -9.31
C LYS A 354 -9.77 -13.60 -10.09
N GLY A 355 -8.81 -12.69 -10.01
CA GLY A 355 -7.48 -12.81 -10.61
C GLY A 355 -7.30 -12.15 -11.96
N GLU A 356 -8.27 -11.36 -12.46
CA GLU A 356 -8.06 -10.53 -13.66
C GLU A 356 -7.17 -9.32 -13.33
N LEU A 357 -6.25 -8.93 -14.23
CA LEU A 357 -5.42 -7.75 -14.00
C LEU A 357 -6.24 -6.48 -14.20
N LEU A 358 -6.00 -5.44 -13.39
CA LEU A 358 -6.60 -4.12 -13.60
C LEU A 358 -6.46 -3.66 -15.06
N LEU A 359 -5.30 -3.92 -15.66
CA LEU A 359 -4.98 -3.49 -17.01
C LEU A 359 -5.78 -4.25 -18.08
N ASP A 360 -6.00 -5.55 -17.88
CA ASP A 360 -6.87 -6.33 -18.76
C ASP A 360 -8.31 -5.76 -18.68
N VAL A 361 -8.82 -5.49 -17.47
CA VAL A 361 -10.16 -4.93 -17.27
C VAL A 361 -10.32 -3.56 -17.95
N LEU A 362 -9.37 -2.65 -17.74
CA LEU A 362 -9.39 -1.31 -18.35
C LEU A 362 -9.43 -1.38 -19.89
N LEU A 363 -8.62 -2.25 -20.50
CA LEU A 363 -8.41 -2.28 -21.95
C LEU A 363 -9.41 -3.18 -22.71
N GLU A 364 -10.10 -4.09 -22.01
CA GLU A 364 -11.21 -4.88 -22.53
C GLU A 364 -12.51 -4.09 -22.60
N ASP A 365 -12.87 -3.39 -21.52
CA ASP A 365 -14.10 -2.59 -21.44
C ASP A 365 -14.00 -1.30 -22.27
N TYR A 366 -12.80 -0.99 -22.77
CA TYR A 366 -12.54 0.11 -23.69
C TYR A 366 -12.77 -0.30 -25.16
N GLU A 367 -13.84 0.20 -25.77
CA GLU A 367 -14.10 0.05 -27.21
C GLU A 367 -13.13 0.91 -28.06
N ALA A 368 -11.98 0.32 -28.36
CA ALA A 368 -11.01 0.75 -29.37
C ALA A 368 -11.31 0.08 -30.72
N LYS A 369 -11.71 0.84 -31.74
CA LYS A 369 -11.56 0.40 -33.12
C LYS A 369 -10.09 0.58 -33.47
N LEU A 370 -9.38 -0.53 -33.73
CA LEU A 370 -8.01 -0.49 -34.23
C LEU A 370 -7.95 0.34 -35.54
N PRO A 371 -6.91 1.16 -35.76
CA PRO A 371 -6.60 1.65 -37.08
C PRO A 371 -6.28 0.45 -37.99
N GLU A 372 -6.96 0.33 -39.13
CA GLU A 372 -6.58 -0.62 -40.17
C GLU A 372 -5.17 -0.25 -40.68
N GLU A 373 -4.32 -1.27 -40.85
CA GLU A 373 -2.91 -1.16 -41.28
C GLU A 373 -2.71 -0.46 -42.64
#